data_AF-A0A7W9CCJ0-F1
#
_entry.id   AF-A0A7W9CCJ0-F1
#
_cell.length_a   1.000
_cell.length_b   1.000
_cell.length_c   1.000
_cell.angle_alpha   90.00
_cell.angle_beta   90.00
_cell.angle_gamma   90.00
#
_symmetry.space_group_name_H-M   'P 1'
#
loop_
_entity.id
_entity.type
_entity.pdbx_description
1 polymer ?
#
loop_
_entity_poly.entity_id
_entity_poly.type
_entity_poly.pdbx_seq_one_letter_code
_entity_poly.pdbx_strand_id
1 'polypeptide(L)'
;MTAIRARAGTDAGGWIEVPILADDAERGRWAGAVVDAIARAHGDRFDAEAAPVIRQVMTEIAGDRDASDLLVLTFLPTTRPIAATARVRLMDPPPLEWWRSRGFSLSRIHTAGAGHGMLATRTLEDDVVGERVVAHQAAFVFVDGDVGVVVYTEPTAAVVFDRAQEGLLEIVGSLTLEYDDGRAFLGERAVDLPGDDVDTWNIGSHVVA
;
A
#
# COMPACT_ATOMS: atom_id res chain seq x y z
N MET A 1 24.96 -7.17 0.04
CA MET A 1 23.53 -6.90 -0.15
C MET A 1 23.42 -5.42 -0.43
N THR A 2 22.96 -5.06 -1.63
CA THR A 2 22.70 -3.65 -1.97
C THR A 2 21.45 -3.22 -1.23
N ALA A 3 21.54 -2.22 -0.36
CA ALA A 3 20.35 -1.70 0.30
C ALA A 3 19.59 -0.76 -0.64
N ILE A 4 18.26 -0.83 -0.66
CA ILE A 4 17.40 0.10 -1.39
C ILE A 4 16.70 1.00 -0.38
N ARG A 5 16.55 2.27 -0.72
CA ARG A 5 15.73 3.25 -0.02
C ARG A 5 14.50 3.56 -0.86
N ALA A 6 13.34 3.63 -0.22
CA ALA A 6 12.08 4.01 -0.84
C ALA A 6 11.58 5.32 -0.25
N ARG A 7 11.04 6.19 -1.11
CA ARG A 7 10.31 7.41 -0.71
C ARG A 7 9.10 7.58 -1.61
N ALA A 8 7.98 8.01 -1.03
CA ALA A 8 6.77 8.33 -1.76
C ALA A 8 6.17 9.63 -1.22
N GLY A 9 5.41 10.35 -2.04
CA GLY A 9 4.60 11.48 -1.59
C GLY A 9 3.43 10.98 -0.75
N THR A 10 3.26 11.53 0.45
CA THR A 10 2.18 11.15 1.39
C THR A 10 1.06 12.19 1.47
N ASP A 11 1.15 13.27 0.69
CA ASP A 11 0.12 14.30 0.57
C ASP A 11 -1.17 13.78 -0.10
N ALA A 12 -1.16 12.53 -0.58
CA ALA A 12 -2.24 11.83 -1.24
C ALA A 12 -3.33 11.39 -0.24
N GLY A 13 -4.42 12.15 -0.16
CA GLY A 13 -5.76 11.62 0.13
C GLY A 13 -6.03 10.92 1.47
N GLY A 14 -5.16 11.06 2.49
CA GLY A 14 -5.38 10.47 3.82
C GLY A 14 -4.52 9.26 4.16
N TRP A 15 -3.46 9.01 3.38
CA TRP A 15 -2.41 8.07 3.75
C TRP A 15 -1.44 8.67 4.78
N ILE A 16 -1.00 7.85 5.72
CA ILE A 16 -0.14 8.23 6.84
C ILE A 16 1.07 7.30 6.81
N GLU A 17 2.27 7.88 6.80
CA GLU A 17 3.49 7.09 6.98
C GLU A 17 3.60 6.57 8.40
N VAL A 18 3.89 5.27 8.51
CA VAL A 18 4.15 4.59 9.77
C VAL A 18 5.67 4.56 9.98
N PRO A 19 6.26 5.42 10.83
CA PRO A 19 7.70 5.48 11.02
C PRO A 19 8.26 4.22 11.68
N ILE A 20 9.59 4.06 11.62
CA ILE A 20 10.31 3.10 12.47
C ILE A 20 10.34 3.66 13.89
N LEU A 21 9.81 2.91 14.86
CA LEU A 21 9.64 3.35 16.24
C LEU A 21 10.40 2.40 17.17
N ALA A 22 11.11 2.96 18.14
CA ALA A 22 12.07 2.22 18.96
C ALA A 22 11.40 1.36 20.05
N ASP A 23 10.26 1.81 20.60
CA ASP A 23 9.59 1.16 21.72
C ASP A 23 8.06 1.39 21.77
N ASP A 24 7.39 0.73 22.72
CA ASP A 24 5.94 0.87 22.95
C ASP A 24 5.51 2.31 23.30
N ALA A 25 6.38 3.06 24.00
CA ALA A 25 6.05 4.42 24.43
C ALA A 25 6.10 5.38 23.24
N GLU A 26 7.05 5.20 22.32
CA GLU A 26 7.12 5.95 21.07
C GLU A 26 5.95 5.61 20.14
N ARG A 27 5.58 4.33 20.05
CA ARG A 27 4.37 3.87 19.37
C ARG A 27 3.10 4.55 19.88
N GLY A 28 2.92 4.58 21.20
CA GLY A 28 1.79 5.26 21.82
C GLY A 28 1.74 6.78 21.53
N ARG A 29 2.90 7.46 21.54
CA ARG A 29 3.00 8.89 21.21
C ARG A 29 2.66 9.16 19.75
N TRP A 30 3.19 8.37 18.82
CA TRP A 30 2.90 8.53 17.40
C TRP A 30 1.42 8.27 17.09
N ALA A 31 0.83 7.18 17.64
CA ALA A 31 -0.59 6.88 17.47
C ALA A 31 -1.48 8.00 18.04
N GLY A 32 -1.10 8.60 19.17
CA GLY A 32 -1.76 9.78 19.73
C GLY A 32 -1.71 10.98 18.77
N ALA A 33 -0.53 11.28 18.22
CA ALA A 33 -0.36 12.39 17.27
C ALA A 33 -1.18 12.20 15.98
N VAL A 34 -1.32 10.95 15.50
CA VAL A 34 -2.18 10.62 14.36
C VAL A 34 -3.65 10.90 14.67
N VAL A 35 -4.14 10.45 15.83
CA VAL A 35 -5.53 10.74 16.26
C VAL A 35 -5.77 12.24 16.35
N ASP A 36 -4.84 13.00 16.93
CA ASP A 36 -4.96 14.45 17.03
C ASP A 36 -4.97 15.13 15.64
N ALA A 37 -4.18 14.62 14.68
CA ALA A 37 -4.19 15.11 13.31
C ALA A 37 -5.52 14.85 12.60
N ILE A 38 -6.09 13.65 12.76
CA ILE A 38 -7.41 13.30 12.23
C ILE A 38 -8.49 14.19 12.86
N ALA A 39 -8.47 14.34 14.18
CA ALA A 39 -9.42 15.20 14.88
C ALA A 39 -9.37 16.65 14.37
N ARG A 40 -8.16 17.20 14.18
CA ARG A 40 -7.99 18.55 13.60
C ARG A 40 -8.50 18.65 12.16
N ALA A 41 -8.27 17.64 11.33
CA ALA A 41 -8.72 17.65 9.94
C ALA A 41 -10.25 17.58 9.80
N HIS A 42 -10.93 16.93 10.75
CA HIS A 42 -12.38 16.71 10.70
C HIS A 42 -13.19 17.71 11.53
N GLY A 43 -12.58 18.38 12.50
CA GLY A 43 -13.26 19.34 13.37
C GLY A 43 -14.46 18.69 14.04
N ASP A 44 -15.62 19.35 13.99
CA ASP A 44 -16.86 18.90 14.61
C ASP A 44 -17.41 17.58 14.04
N ARG A 45 -16.89 17.11 12.90
CA ARG A 45 -17.27 15.82 12.31
C ARG A 45 -16.48 14.64 12.88
N PHE A 46 -15.48 14.90 13.73
CA PHE A 46 -14.71 13.86 14.37
C PHE A 46 -15.49 13.23 15.51
N ASP A 47 -15.61 11.90 15.50
CA ASP A 47 -16.19 11.15 16.60
C ASP A 47 -15.13 10.91 17.69
N ALA A 48 -15.26 11.65 18.79
CA ALA A 48 -14.36 11.53 19.93
C ALA A 48 -14.43 10.16 20.62
N GLU A 49 -15.55 9.44 20.51
CA GLU A 49 -15.71 8.09 21.09
C GLU A 49 -14.90 7.05 20.30
N ALA A 50 -14.62 7.30 19.02
CA ALA A 50 -13.76 6.45 18.20
C ALA A 50 -12.26 6.61 18.50
N ALA A 51 -11.85 7.70 19.17
CA ALA A 51 -10.44 8.04 19.38
C ALA A 51 -9.61 6.94 20.07
N PRO A 52 -10.09 6.26 21.14
CA PRO A 52 -9.35 5.17 21.76
C PRO A 52 -9.15 3.97 20.83
N VAL A 53 -10.17 3.64 20.02
CA VAL A 53 -10.12 2.52 19.08
C VAL A 53 -9.18 2.84 17.92
N ILE A 54 -9.23 4.07 17.37
CA ILE A 54 -8.29 4.52 16.35
C ILE A 54 -6.86 4.44 16.89
N ARG A 55 -6.61 4.94 18.12
CA ARG A 55 -5.28 4.87 18.74
C ARG A 55 -4.78 3.43 18.86
N GLN A 56 -5.65 2.50 19.26
CA GLN A 56 -5.32 1.08 19.35
C GLN A 56 -4.93 0.53 17.97
N VAL A 57 -5.77 0.73 16.94
CA VAL A 57 -5.50 0.27 15.56
C VAL A 57 -4.17 0.81 15.04
N MET A 58 -3.90 2.10 15.24
CA MET A 58 -2.61 2.70 14.83
C MET A 58 -1.43 2.07 15.58
N THR A 59 -1.57 1.81 16.88
CA THR A 59 -0.53 1.18 17.69
C THR A 59 -0.23 -0.25 17.21
N GLU A 60 -1.25 -1.00 16.83
CA GLU A 60 -1.13 -2.36 16.26
C GLU A 60 -0.42 -2.31 14.90
N ILE A 61 -0.85 -1.43 14.00
CA ILE A 61 -0.20 -1.24 12.68
C ILE A 61 1.28 -0.88 12.82
N ALA A 62 1.62 -0.01 13.77
CA ALA A 62 3.01 0.34 14.06
C ALA A 62 3.80 -0.82 14.68
N GLY A 63 3.15 -1.68 15.46
CA GLY A 63 3.75 -2.89 16.01
C GLY A 63 4.03 -3.97 14.96
N ASP A 64 3.23 -4.03 13.90
CA ASP A 64 3.36 -4.99 12.81
C ASP A 64 4.38 -4.58 11.74
N ARG A 65 4.99 -3.38 11.86
CA ARG A 65 6.05 -2.94 10.95
C ARG A 65 7.28 -3.84 11.12
N ASP A 66 7.71 -4.47 10.03
CA ASP A 66 8.90 -5.31 9.99
C ASP A 66 10.15 -4.45 9.73
N ALA A 67 11.31 -4.87 10.24
CA ALA A 67 12.58 -4.20 9.98
C ALA A 67 12.99 -4.22 8.49
N SER A 68 12.46 -5.17 7.72
CA SER A 68 12.65 -5.28 6.27
C SER A 68 11.71 -4.39 5.45
N ASP A 69 10.73 -3.73 6.08
CA ASP A 69 9.87 -2.76 5.40
C ASP A 69 10.66 -1.50 5.04
N LEU A 70 10.76 -1.21 3.73
CA LEU A 70 11.34 0.03 3.23
C LEU A 70 10.42 1.22 3.57
N LEU A 71 9.11 1.03 3.41
CA LEU A 71 8.08 2.03 3.71
C LEU A 71 6.79 1.30 4.13
N VAL A 72 6.10 1.85 5.12
CA VAL A 72 4.77 1.39 5.52
C VAL A 72 3.86 2.60 5.55
N LEU A 73 2.74 2.51 4.84
CA LEU A 73 1.73 3.55 4.74
C LEU A 73 0.40 2.95 5.18
N THR A 74 -0.39 3.73 5.90
CA THR A 74 -1.73 3.31 6.29
C THR A 74 -2.76 4.37 5.93
N PHE A 75 -3.89 3.93 5.40
CA PHE A 75 -5.04 4.74 5.08
C PHE A 75 -6.13 4.49 6.09
N LEU A 76 -6.62 5.55 6.73
CA LEU A 76 -7.72 5.47 7.68
C LEU A 76 -8.91 6.34 7.22
N PRO A 77 -10.02 5.76 6.77
CA PRO A 77 -11.25 6.49 6.52
C PRO A 77 -11.82 6.99 7.84
N THR A 78 -12.01 8.29 7.93
CA THR A 78 -12.03 9.09 9.17
C THR A 78 -13.23 8.90 10.10
N THR A 79 -14.12 7.96 9.80
CA THR A 79 -15.32 7.67 10.58
C THR A 79 -15.38 6.25 11.13
N ARG A 80 -14.42 5.38 10.78
CA ARG A 80 -14.39 3.99 11.26
C ARG A 80 -12.95 3.53 11.50
N PRO A 81 -12.71 2.68 12.52
CA PRO A 81 -11.39 2.12 12.82
C PRO A 81 -11.04 0.96 11.87
N ILE A 82 -11.16 1.17 10.56
CA ILE A 82 -10.85 0.17 9.54
C ILE A 82 -9.79 0.75 8.63
N ALA A 83 -8.55 0.28 8.75
CA ALA A 83 -7.44 0.79 7.97
C ALA A 83 -7.16 -0.10 6.74
N ALA A 84 -6.57 0.50 5.72
CA ALA A 84 -5.84 -0.23 4.69
C ALA A 84 -4.34 0.01 4.91
N THR A 85 -3.52 -1.03 4.78
CA THR A 85 -2.06 -0.91 4.91
C THR A 85 -1.40 -1.26 3.59
N ALA A 86 -0.52 -0.37 3.14
CA ALA A 86 0.39 -0.61 2.02
C ALA A 86 1.82 -0.71 2.55
N ARG A 87 2.57 -1.69 2.06
CA ARG A 87 3.96 -1.91 2.44
C ARG A 87 4.84 -1.96 1.20
N VAL A 88 6.02 -1.36 1.32
CA VAL A 88 7.09 -1.42 0.31
C VAL A 88 8.18 -2.32 0.84
N ARG A 89 8.46 -3.42 0.14
CA ARG A 89 9.46 -4.42 0.53
C ARG A 89 10.36 -4.80 -0.63
N LEU A 90 11.56 -5.27 -0.28
CA LEU A 90 12.36 -6.08 -1.18
C LEU A 90 11.72 -7.46 -1.34
N MET A 91 11.81 -8.03 -2.52
CA MET A 91 11.41 -9.40 -2.79
C MET A 91 12.28 -10.03 -3.87
N ASP A 92 12.44 -11.35 -3.80
CA ASP A 92 12.89 -12.13 -4.95
C ASP A 92 11.73 -12.19 -5.96
N PRO A 93 11.89 -11.67 -7.19
CA PRO A 93 10.78 -11.55 -8.14
C PRO A 93 10.33 -12.95 -8.61
N PRO A 94 9.09 -13.39 -8.29
CA PRO A 94 8.63 -14.71 -8.70
C PRO A 94 8.17 -14.66 -10.17
N PRO A 95 8.19 -15.81 -10.87
CA PRO A 95 7.74 -15.88 -12.26
C PRO A 95 6.25 -15.52 -12.38
N LEU A 96 5.83 -15.05 -13.57
CA LEU A 96 4.44 -14.60 -13.79
C LEU A 96 3.40 -15.69 -13.47
N GLU A 97 3.73 -16.95 -13.71
CA GLU A 97 2.88 -18.12 -13.41
C GLU A 97 2.58 -18.25 -11.91
N TRP A 98 3.49 -17.82 -11.05
CA TRP A 98 3.29 -17.82 -9.59
C TRP A 98 2.19 -16.85 -9.17
N TRP A 99 2.09 -15.69 -9.83
CA TRP A 99 1.03 -14.71 -9.58
C TRP A 99 -0.31 -15.19 -10.13
N ARG A 100 -0.32 -15.65 -11.38
CA ARG A 100 -1.54 -16.18 -12.03
C ARG A 100 -2.15 -17.35 -11.27
N SER A 101 -1.32 -18.29 -10.80
CA SER A 101 -1.77 -19.43 -9.99
C SER A 101 -2.37 -19.05 -8.63
N ARG A 102 -2.15 -17.82 -8.16
CA ARG A 102 -2.74 -17.24 -6.94
C ARG A 102 -3.97 -16.37 -7.20
N GLY A 103 -4.48 -16.39 -8.43
CA GLY A 103 -5.67 -15.65 -8.84
C GLY A 103 -5.41 -14.16 -9.09
N PHE A 104 -4.16 -13.75 -9.30
CA PHE A 104 -3.86 -12.37 -9.66
C PHE A 104 -4.07 -12.12 -11.16
N SER A 105 -4.79 -11.05 -11.46
CA SER A 105 -4.83 -10.39 -12.76
C SER A 105 -3.64 -9.45 -12.88
N LEU A 106 -2.92 -9.53 -14.01
CA LEU A 106 -1.66 -8.83 -14.22
C LEU A 106 -1.81 -7.76 -15.31
N SER A 107 -1.24 -6.58 -15.09
CA SER A 107 -1.23 -5.47 -16.04
C SER A 107 0.13 -4.78 -16.02
N ARG A 108 0.54 -4.19 -17.14
CA ARG A 108 1.78 -3.42 -17.23
C ARG A 108 1.57 -2.04 -16.61
N ILE A 109 2.56 -1.55 -15.88
CA ILE A 109 2.57 -0.18 -15.37
C ILE A 109 3.90 0.49 -15.68
N HIS A 110 3.87 1.82 -15.74
CA HIS A 110 5.08 2.63 -15.84
C HIS A 110 4.93 3.85 -14.93
N THR A 111 5.94 4.12 -14.11
CA THR A 111 5.99 5.32 -13.26
C THR A 111 7.26 6.10 -13.53
N ALA A 112 7.21 7.41 -13.33
CA ALA A 112 8.36 8.28 -13.55
C ALA A 112 9.53 7.96 -12.58
N GLY A 113 9.22 7.54 -11.35
CA GLY A 113 10.22 7.36 -10.29
C GLY A 113 10.69 5.92 -10.06
N ALA A 114 9.94 4.90 -10.53
CA ALA A 114 10.29 3.49 -10.38
C ALA A 114 10.40 2.73 -11.72
N GLY A 115 10.13 3.38 -12.85
CA GLY A 115 10.27 2.80 -14.18
C GLY A 115 9.13 1.84 -14.56
N HIS A 116 9.44 0.81 -15.34
CA HIS A 116 8.46 -0.18 -15.75
C HIS A 116 8.21 -1.21 -14.65
N GLY A 117 6.98 -1.71 -14.59
CA GLY A 117 6.61 -2.73 -13.63
C GLY A 117 5.35 -3.50 -14.00
N MET A 118 4.87 -4.25 -13.03
CA MET A 118 3.64 -5.01 -13.11
C MET A 118 2.72 -4.66 -11.95
N LEU A 119 1.44 -4.42 -12.28
CA LEU A 119 0.35 -4.41 -11.31
C LEU A 119 -0.29 -5.79 -11.27
N ALA A 120 -0.24 -6.44 -10.11
CA ALA A 120 -0.91 -7.69 -9.81
C ALA A 120 -2.09 -7.42 -8.86
N THR A 121 -3.28 -7.85 -9.25
CA THR A 121 -4.53 -7.52 -8.55
C THR A 121 -5.38 -8.76 -8.33
N ARG A 122 -6.02 -8.90 -7.17
CA ARG A 122 -6.98 -9.98 -6.96
C ARG A 122 -8.11 -9.59 -6.02
N THR A 123 -9.23 -10.28 -6.20
CA THR A 123 -10.36 -10.27 -5.27
C THR A 123 -10.35 -11.59 -4.50
N LEU A 124 -10.46 -11.49 -3.19
CA LEU A 124 -10.63 -12.59 -2.26
C LEU A 124 -12.07 -12.57 -1.78
N GLU A 125 -12.71 -13.73 -1.81
CA GLU A 125 -14.08 -13.89 -1.34
C GLU A 125 -14.10 -15.01 -0.32
N ASP A 126 -14.73 -14.74 0.82
CA ASP A 126 -14.92 -15.71 1.90
C ASP A 126 -16.36 -15.63 2.42
N ASP A 127 -16.81 -16.69 3.08
CA ASP A 127 -18.11 -16.74 3.77
C ASP A 127 -17.86 -16.79 5.27
N VAL A 128 -18.17 -15.67 5.94
CA VAL A 128 -17.98 -15.52 7.38
C VAL A 128 -19.35 -15.39 8.03
N VAL A 129 -19.77 -16.43 8.74
CA VAL A 129 -21.05 -16.47 9.47
C VAL A 129 -22.27 -16.26 8.54
N GLY A 130 -22.20 -16.75 7.30
CA GLY A 130 -23.29 -16.62 6.32
C GLY A 130 -23.32 -15.27 5.59
N GLU A 131 -22.31 -14.41 5.81
CA GLU A 131 -22.12 -13.18 5.07
C GLU A 131 -20.92 -13.31 4.12
N ARG A 132 -21.11 -12.93 2.86
CA ARG A 132 -20.04 -12.85 1.87
C ARG A 132 -19.13 -11.67 2.20
N VAL A 133 -17.89 -11.98 2.58
CA VAL A 133 -16.83 -10.99 2.79
C VAL A 133 -16.01 -10.89 1.51
N VAL A 134 -15.91 -9.68 0.96
CA VAL A 134 -15.10 -9.40 -0.23
C VAL A 134 -13.94 -8.49 0.16
N ALA A 135 -12.73 -8.94 -0.13
CA ALA A 135 -11.50 -8.20 0.07
C ALA A 135 -10.72 -8.06 -1.23
N HIS A 136 -10.03 -6.95 -1.38
CA HIS A 136 -9.19 -6.64 -2.52
C HIS A 136 -7.73 -6.57 -2.09
N GLN A 137 -6.86 -7.00 -2.99
CA GLN A 137 -5.43 -6.96 -2.80
C GLN A 137 -4.75 -6.51 -4.08
N ALA A 138 -3.72 -5.68 -3.94
CA ALA A 138 -2.88 -5.19 -5.02
C ALA A 138 -1.40 -5.36 -4.68
N ALA A 139 -0.58 -5.57 -5.70
CA ALA A 139 0.87 -5.54 -5.64
C ALA A 139 1.42 -4.86 -6.89
N PHE A 140 2.19 -3.80 -6.71
CA PHE A 140 2.96 -3.12 -7.76
C PHE A 140 4.39 -3.61 -7.64
N VAL A 141 4.88 -4.28 -8.68
CA VAL A 141 6.17 -4.98 -8.66
C VAL A 141 7.07 -4.35 -9.71
N PHE A 142 8.24 -3.90 -9.28
CA PHE A 142 9.30 -3.34 -10.11
C PHE A 142 10.55 -4.22 -9.96
N VAL A 143 11.20 -4.56 -11.06
CA VAL A 143 12.34 -5.50 -11.07
C VAL A 143 13.49 -4.92 -11.87
N ASP A 144 14.68 -4.84 -11.25
CA ASP A 144 15.94 -4.43 -11.87
C ASP A 144 16.94 -5.58 -11.73
N GLY A 145 17.14 -6.34 -12.81
CA GLY A 145 17.91 -7.59 -12.81
C GLY A 145 17.37 -8.61 -11.79
N ASP A 146 18.17 -8.89 -10.75
CA ASP A 146 17.84 -9.87 -9.71
C ASP A 146 17.10 -9.27 -8.50
N VAL A 147 16.86 -7.95 -8.47
CA VAL A 147 16.25 -7.27 -7.32
C VAL A 147 14.82 -6.85 -7.63
N GLY A 148 13.86 -7.34 -6.84
CA GLY A 148 12.47 -6.92 -6.88
C GLY A 148 12.11 -5.96 -5.75
N VAL A 149 11.35 -4.91 -6.07
CA VAL A 149 10.64 -4.07 -5.10
C VAL A 149 9.14 -4.23 -5.31
N VAL A 150 8.42 -4.48 -4.23
CA VAL A 150 6.96 -4.60 -4.25
C VAL A 150 6.31 -3.59 -3.33
N VAL A 151 5.35 -2.83 -3.86
CA VAL A 151 4.35 -2.10 -3.07
C VAL A 151 3.11 -2.96 -3.03
N TYR A 152 2.74 -3.52 -1.87
CA TYR A 152 1.53 -4.35 -1.77
C TYR A 152 0.60 -3.86 -0.68
N THR A 153 -0.69 -4.05 -0.92
CA THR A 153 -1.70 -3.91 0.12
C THR A 153 -1.98 -5.25 0.78
N GLU A 154 -2.28 -5.23 2.06
CA GLU A 154 -2.92 -6.38 2.70
C GLU A 154 -4.35 -6.54 2.17
N PRO A 155 -4.92 -7.77 2.21
CA PRO A 155 -6.34 -7.97 1.91
C PRO A 155 -7.22 -6.97 2.67
N THR A 156 -7.83 -6.06 1.93
CA THR A 156 -8.59 -4.93 2.48
C THR A 156 -10.04 -5.05 2.06
N ALA A 157 -10.98 -4.82 2.96
CA ALA A 157 -12.42 -4.82 2.64
C ALA A 157 -12.71 -3.91 1.43
N ALA A 158 -13.55 -4.37 0.50
CA ALA A 158 -13.77 -3.70 -0.78
C ALA A 158 -14.08 -2.20 -0.66
N VAL A 159 -14.97 -1.84 0.27
CA VAL A 159 -15.38 -0.44 0.51
C VAL A 159 -14.22 0.46 0.95
N VAL A 160 -13.25 -0.07 1.70
CA VAL A 160 -12.07 0.69 2.14
C VAL A 160 -11.07 0.77 1.00
N PHE A 161 -10.87 -0.34 0.28
CA PHE A 161 -10.00 -0.39 -0.88
C PHE A 161 -10.41 0.62 -1.96
N ASP A 162 -11.71 0.69 -2.28
CA ASP A 162 -12.26 1.63 -3.27
C ASP A 162 -11.99 3.09 -2.93
N ARG A 163 -11.87 3.42 -1.63
CA ARG A 163 -11.53 4.76 -1.15
C ARG A 163 -10.03 5.00 -1.12
N ALA A 164 -9.24 3.96 -0.92
CA ALA A 164 -7.79 4.04 -0.80
C ALA A 164 -7.07 4.01 -2.16
N GLN A 165 -7.70 3.48 -3.21
CA GLN A 165 -7.07 3.18 -4.49
C GLN A 165 -6.46 4.40 -5.19
N GLU A 166 -7.13 5.55 -5.18
CA GLU A 166 -6.64 6.78 -5.84
C GLU A 166 -5.36 7.25 -5.17
N GLY A 167 -5.36 7.38 -3.83
CA GLY A 167 -4.16 7.72 -3.08
C GLY A 167 -3.05 6.68 -3.21
N LEU A 168 -3.38 5.39 -3.34
CA LEU A 168 -2.40 4.34 -3.58
C LEU A 168 -1.70 4.50 -4.94
N LEU A 169 -2.45 4.86 -5.98
CA LEU A 169 -1.88 5.16 -7.30
C LEU A 169 -0.98 6.39 -7.26
N GLU A 170 -1.37 7.44 -6.53
CA GLU A 170 -0.51 8.63 -6.35
C GLU A 170 0.78 8.30 -5.60
N ILE A 171 0.70 7.48 -4.55
CA ILE A 171 1.86 6.95 -3.83
C ILE A 171 2.80 6.20 -4.77
N VAL A 172 2.26 5.28 -5.57
CA VAL A 172 3.05 4.49 -6.52
C VAL A 172 3.62 5.36 -7.64
N GLY A 173 2.85 6.32 -8.14
CA GLY A 173 3.27 7.28 -9.16
C GLY A 173 4.38 8.21 -8.69
N SER A 174 4.40 8.56 -7.40
CA SER A 174 5.44 9.37 -6.75
C SER A 174 6.58 8.55 -6.12
N LEU A 175 6.51 7.22 -6.19
CA LEU A 175 7.51 6.35 -5.60
C LEU A 175 8.87 6.55 -6.29
N THR A 176 9.89 6.82 -5.49
CA THR A 176 11.28 6.88 -5.90
C THR A 176 12.07 5.81 -5.15
N LEU A 177 12.92 5.09 -5.88
CA LEU A 177 13.72 3.99 -5.37
C LEU A 177 15.20 4.27 -5.69
N GLU A 178 16.05 4.16 -4.67
CA GLU A 178 17.48 4.48 -4.77
C GLU A 178 18.30 3.39 -4.10
N TYR A 179 19.35 2.92 -4.77
CA TYR A 179 20.37 2.08 -4.18
C TYR A 179 21.19 2.86 -3.14
N ASP A 180 21.84 2.18 -2.20
CA ASP A 180 22.71 2.80 -1.20
C ASP A 180 23.90 3.59 -1.78
N ASP A 181 24.33 3.24 -2.98
CA ASP A 181 25.35 3.95 -3.77
C ASP A 181 24.82 5.23 -4.47
N GLY A 182 23.54 5.54 -4.33
CA GLY A 182 22.88 6.72 -4.90
C GLY A 182 22.39 6.55 -6.33
N ARG A 183 22.57 5.39 -6.96
CA ARG A 183 21.98 5.11 -8.28
C ARG A 183 20.46 4.91 -8.13
N ALA A 184 19.71 5.40 -9.12
CA ALA A 184 18.28 5.12 -9.21
C ALA A 184 18.05 3.62 -9.48
N PHE A 185 17.10 3.03 -8.77
CA PHE A 185 16.51 1.76 -9.12
C PHE A 185 15.40 2.04 -10.14
N LEU A 186 15.47 1.41 -11.32
CA LEU A 186 14.47 1.57 -12.37
C LEU A 186 14.06 0.18 -12.86
N GLY A 187 12.79 -0.15 -12.66
CA GLY A 187 12.24 -1.41 -13.11
C GLY A 187 12.31 -1.55 -14.63
N GLU A 188 12.71 -2.75 -15.06
CA GLU A 188 12.83 -3.13 -16.45
C GLU A 188 11.48 -3.60 -17.02
N ARG A 189 11.32 -3.49 -18.33
CA ARG A 189 10.09 -3.88 -19.01
C ARG A 189 9.93 -5.41 -18.98
N ALA A 190 8.86 -5.89 -18.34
CA ALA A 190 8.47 -7.30 -18.43
C ALA A 190 8.05 -7.65 -19.87
N VAL A 191 8.85 -8.47 -20.55
CA VAL A 191 8.68 -8.81 -21.97
C VAL A 191 7.37 -9.58 -22.25
N ASP A 192 6.80 -10.23 -21.23
CA ASP A 192 5.76 -11.26 -21.39
C ASP A 192 4.36 -10.90 -20.85
N LEU A 193 4.11 -9.65 -20.44
CA LEU A 193 2.76 -9.21 -20.09
C LEU A 193 2.00 -8.75 -21.34
N PRO A 194 0.79 -9.24 -21.64
CA PRO A 194 0.00 -8.73 -22.76
C PRO A 194 -0.59 -7.33 -22.46
N GLY A 195 -0.80 -6.51 -23.51
CA GLY A 195 -1.43 -5.19 -23.41
C GLY A 195 -0.44 -4.00 -23.44
N ASP A 196 -0.96 -2.78 -23.54
CA ASP A 196 -0.20 -1.55 -23.37
C ASP A 196 -0.06 -1.21 -21.87
N ASP A 197 0.81 -0.25 -21.55
CA ASP A 197 0.96 0.24 -20.17
C ASP A 197 -0.37 0.87 -19.73
N VAL A 198 -0.89 0.48 -18.56
CA VAL A 198 -2.17 1.02 -18.09
C VAL A 198 -1.94 2.34 -17.35
N ASP A 199 -2.56 3.41 -17.86
CA ASP A 199 -2.63 4.72 -17.18
C ASP A 199 -3.78 4.77 -16.16
N THR A 200 -4.67 3.77 -16.16
CA THR A 200 -5.84 3.67 -15.27
C THR A 200 -5.99 2.24 -14.74
N TRP A 201 -6.39 2.13 -13.47
CA TRP A 201 -6.57 0.85 -12.78
C TRP A 201 -8.01 0.71 -12.27
N ASN A 202 -8.62 -0.45 -12.54
CA ASN A 202 -9.88 -0.84 -11.91
C ASN A 202 -9.69 -2.22 -11.23
N ILE A 203 -9.64 -2.27 -9.89
CA ILE A 203 -10.05 -3.44 -9.13
C ILE A 203 -11.50 -3.20 -8.72
N GLY A 204 -12.36 -4.20 -8.90
CA GLY A 204 -13.78 -4.07 -8.56
C GLY A 204 -14.61 -3.41 -9.66
N SER A 205 -15.90 -3.17 -9.39
CA SER A 205 -16.92 -2.85 -10.39
C SER A 205 -16.96 -1.41 -10.89
N HIS A 206 -15.98 -0.57 -10.56
CA HIS A 206 -16.01 0.83 -10.97
C HIS A 206 -14.99 1.08 -12.07
N VAL A 207 -15.48 1.09 -13.31
CA VAL A 207 -14.84 1.85 -14.40
C VAL A 207 -15.02 3.32 -14.03
N VAL A 208 -13.95 3.98 -13.59
CA VAL A 208 -13.94 5.45 -13.52
C VAL A 208 -13.90 5.95 -14.96
N ALA A 209 -14.99 6.55 -15.41
CA ALA A 209 -15.15 7.16 -16.72
C ALA A 209 -14.69 8.62 -16.71
#